data_AF-A0A845ZEH5-F1
#
_entry.id   AF-A0A845ZEH5-F1
#
_cell.length_a   1.000
_cell.length_b   1.000
_cell.length_c   1.000
_cell.angle_alpha   90.00
_cell.angle_beta   90.00
_cell.angle_gamma   90.00
#
_symmetry.space_group_name_H-M   'P 1'
#
loop_
_entity.id
_entity.type
_entity.pdbx_description
1 polymer ?
#
loop_
_entity_poly.entity_id
_entity_poly.type
_entity_poly.pdbx_seq_one_letter_code
_entity_poly.pdbx_strand_id
1 'polypeptide(L)'
;TFRSVRIHWTGYPNSCGQPQVADIGLIGTKVRKDGKSVEGVNIYMGGRVGKDAKLGECVLKSVACDDLPEVLGNILIENFGAKSH
;
A
#
# COMPACT_ATOMS: atom_id res chain seq x y z
N THR A 1 3.98 3.16 -22.88
CA THR A 1 3.09 4.15 -22.25
C THR A 1 3.44 4.23 -20.78
N PHE A 2 3.74 5.41 -20.26
CA PHE A 2 4.01 5.58 -18.82
C PHE A 2 2.71 5.39 -18.05
N ARG A 3 2.69 4.44 -17.10
CA ARG A 3 1.53 4.20 -16.22
C ARG A 3 1.71 5.05 -14.96
N SER A 4 0.76 5.94 -14.70
CA SER A 4 0.66 6.61 -13.40
C SER A 4 0.17 5.61 -12.36
N VAL A 5 0.86 5.53 -11.22
CA VAL A 5 0.48 4.65 -10.09
C VAL A 5 -0.08 5.52 -8.98
N ARG A 6 -1.31 5.27 -8.56
CA ARG A 6 -1.94 6.01 -7.46
C ARG A 6 -1.65 5.33 -6.13
N ILE A 7 -1.03 6.06 -5.22
CA ILE A 7 -0.76 5.60 -3.86
C ILE A 7 -1.55 6.47 -2.88
N HIS A 8 -2.32 5.84 -2.01
CA HIS A 8 -3.15 6.53 -1.02
C HIS A 8 -2.80 6.04 0.39
N TRP A 9 -2.76 6.94 1.36
CA TRP A 9 -2.41 6.63 2.75
C TRP A 9 -3.49 7.13 3.71
N THR A 10 -3.90 6.29 4.66
CA THR A 10 -4.69 6.68 5.83
C THR A 10 -4.04 6.19 7.13
N GLY A 11 -4.13 6.97 8.21
CA GLY A 11 -3.53 6.61 9.50
C GLY A 11 -4.31 5.58 10.31
N TYR A 12 -5.60 5.37 9.99
CA TYR A 12 -6.50 4.51 10.75
C TYR A 12 -7.56 3.85 9.81
N PRO A 13 -8.18 2.70 10.19
CA PRO A 13 -9.13 1.95 9.36
C PRO A 13 -10.37 2.71 8.87
N ASN A 14 -10.68 3.89 9.42
CA ASN A 14 -11.79 4.74 8.95
C ASN A 14 -11.63 5.25 7.51
N SER A 15 -10.47 4.97 6.87
CA SER A 15 -10.32 5.04 5.42
C SER A 15 -10.53 6.44 4.79
N CYS A 16 -10.31 7.52 5.55
CA CYS A 16 -10.46 8.88 5.04
C CYS A 16 -9.54 9.18 3.85
N GLY A 17 -8.35 8.54 3.80
CA GLY A 17 -7.43 8.62 2.66
C GLY A 17 -7.84 7.77 1.45
N GLN A 18 -8.96 7.06 1.51
CA GLN A 18 -9.48 6.17 0.47
C GLN A 18 -8.45 5.13 -0.08
N PRO A 19 -7.68 4.43 0.77
CA PRO A 19 -6.68 3.44 0.36
C PRO A 19 -7.23 2.32 -0.54
N GLN A 20 -8.47 1.86 -0.35
CA GLN A 20 -9.00 0.74 -1.15
C GLN A 20 -9.34 1.12 -2.60
N VAL A 21 -9.38 2.40 -2.99
CA VAL A 21 -9.62 2.76 -4.41
C VAL A 21 -8.33 3.00 -5.20
N ALA A 22 -7.18 2.99 -4.52
CA ALA A 22 -5.87 3.23 -5.11
C ALA A 22 -5.29 1.98 -5.79
N ASP A 23 -4.29 2.19 -6.65
CA ASP A 23 -3.48 1.07 -7.15
C ASP A 23 -2.74 0.38 -5.99
N ILE A 24 -2.22 1.19 -5.06
CA ILE A 24 -1.62 0.78 -3.79
C ILE A 24 -2.22 1.62 -2.65
N GLY A 25 -2.88 0.97 -1.70
CA GLY A 25 -3.45 1.60 -0.50
C GLY A 25 -2.64 1.25 0.75
N LEU A 26 -2.40 2.23 1.61
CA LEU A 26 -1.68 2.06 2.87
C LEU A 26 -2.59 2.43 4.05
N ILE A 27 -2.81 1.49 4.97
CA ILE A 27 -3.61 1.71 6.18
C ILE A 27 -2.71 1.55 7.40
N GLY A 28 -2.55 2.63 8.16
CA GLY A 28 -1.77 2.64 9.39
C GLY A 28 -2.22 1.57 10.40
N THR A 29 -1.25 0.92 11.02
CA THR A 29 -1.44 -0.09 12.06
C THR A 29 -0.25 -0.10 13.03
N LYS A 30 -0.38 -0.83 14.13
CA LYS A 30 0.75 -1.12 15.03
C LYS A 30 1.36 -2.46 14.66
N VAL A 31 2.68 -2.50 14.56
CA VAL A 31 3.45 -3.70 14.19
C VAL A 31 4.42 -4.04 15.31
N ARG A 32 4.68 -5.33 15.52
CA ARG A 32 5.71 -5.79 16.46
C ARG A 32 6.98 -6.09 15.66
N LYS A 33 8.07 -5.39 15.95
CA LYS A 33 9.40 -5.62 15.35
C LYS A 33 10.46 -5.54 16.45
N ASP A 34 11.34 -6.54 16.50
CA ASP A 34 12.41 -6.65 17.51
C ASP A 34 11.93 -6.47 18.96
N GLY A 35 10.77 -7.07 19.25
CA GLY A 35 10.14 -7.00 20.58
C GLY A 35 9.47 -5.65 20.91
N LYS A 36 9.58 -4.64 20.05
CA LYS A 36 9.00 -3.30 20.22
C LYS A 36 7.75 -3.12 19.37
N SER A 37 6.85 -2.26 19.85
CA SER A 37 5.70 -1.80 19.05
C SER A 37 6.15 -0.60 18.23
N VAL A 38 6.07 -0.72 16.90
CA VAL A 38 6.47 0.29 15.93
C VAL A 38 5.30 0.66 15.02
N GLU A 39 5.46 1.75 14.28
CA GLU A 39 4.50 2.15 13.26
C GLU A 39 4.64 1.26 12.02
N GLY A 40 3.51 0.94 11.42
CA GLY A 40 3.48 0.18 10.18
C GLY A 40 2.18 0.35 9.44
N VAL A 41 2.06 -0.39 8.33
CA VAL A 41 0.92 -0.31 7.43
C VAL A 41 0.45 -1.71 7.01
N ASN A 42 -0.85 -1.83 6.78
CA ASN A 42 -1.41 -2.87 5.94
C ASN A 42 -1.50 -2.33 4.51
N ILE A 43 -1.06 -3.13 3.54
CA ILE A 43 -1.03 -2.78 2.13
C ILE A 43 -2.24 -3.40 1.43
N TYR A 44 -2.95 -2.58 0.66
CA TYR A 44 -4.09 -2.93 -0.15
C TYR A 44 -3.75 -2.74 -1.63
N MET A 45 -4.23 -3.62 -2.50
CA MET A 45 -3.97 -3.53 -3.95
C MET A 45 -5.20 -3.92 -4.77
N GLY A 46 -5.22 -3.49 -6.03
CA GLY A 46 -6.27 -3.82 -6.99
C GLY A 46 -7.46 -2.87 -7.01
N GLY A 47 -7.35 -1.71 -6.35
CA GLY A 47 -8.36 -0.66 -6.36
C GLY A 47 -8.44 0.02 -7.72
N ARG A 48 -9.67 0.18 -8.24
CA ARG A 48 -9.97 0.86 -9.51
C ARG A 48 -11.08 1.87 -9.31
N VAL A 49 -11.02 2.95 -10.09
CA VAL A 49 -12.04 4.01 -10.16
C VAL A 49 -12.59 4.11 -11.58
N GLY A 50 -13.76 4.73 -11.74
CA GLY A 50 -14.41 4.87 -13.05
C GLY A 50 -15.32 3.68 -13.38
N LYS A 51 -15.44 3.36 -14.67
CA LYS A 51 -16.45 2.41 -15.18
C LYS A 51 -16.32 0.99 -14.62
N ASP A 52 -15.09 0.55 -14.33
CA ASP A 52 -14.78 -0.78 -13.77
C ASP A 52 -14.33 -0.69 -12.30
N ALA A 53 -14.97 0.19 -11.54
CA ALA A 53 -14.65 0.45 -10.14
C ALA A 53 -14.63 -0.85 -9.33
N LYS A 54 -13.55 -1.02 -8.56
CA LYS A 54 -13.34 -2.18 -7.70
C LYS A 54 -12.61 -1.72 -6.46
N LEU A 55 -13.02 -2.21 -5.29
CA LEU A 55 -12.25 -2.03 -4.07
C LEU A 55 -11.06 -3.00 -4.06
N GLY A 56 -9.90 -2.47 -3.71
CA GLY A 56 -8.70 -3.23 -3.45
C GLY A 56 -8.81 -4.03 -2.17
N GLU A 57 -8.07 -5.13 -2.13
CA GLU A 57 -8.05 -6.08 -1.03
C GLU A 57 -6.71 -5.98 -0.28
N CYS A 58 -6.71 -6.37 1.00
CA CYS A 58 -5.49 -6.38 1.78
C CYS A 58 -4.60 -7.54 1.34
N VAL A 59 -3.44 -7.22 0.77
CA VAL A 59 -2.50 -8.21 0.23
C VAL A 59 -1.33 -8.47 1.17
N LEU A 60 -0.92 -7.46 1.95
CA LEU A 60 0.13 -7.58 2.96
C LEU A 60 -0.32 -6.89 4.24
N LYS A 61 -0.02 -7.51 5.38
CA LYS A 61 -0.34 -6.98 6.70
C LYS A 61 0.93 -6.69 7.48
N SER A 62 0.84 -5.71 8.37
CA SER A 62 1.84 -5.44 9.39
C SER A 62 3.26 -5.22 8.85
N VAL A 63 3.38 -4.43 7.78
CA VAL A 63 4.67 -3.99 7.25
C VAL A 63 5.17 -2.83 8.11
N ALA A 64 6.31 -2.97 8.77
CA ALA A 64 6.90 -1.87 9.52
C ALA A 64 7.31 -0.73 8.56
N CYS A 65 7.13 0.52 8.99
CA CYS A 65 7.43 1.68 8.13
C CYS A 65 8.90 1.71 7.65
N ASP A 66 9.84 1.18 8.42
CA ASP A 66 11.25 1.09 8.05
C ASP A 66 11.51 0.13 6.87
N ASP A 67 10.68 -0.92 6.74
CA ASP A 67 10.78 -1.90 5.65
C ASP A 67 9.94 -1.47 4.42
N LEU A 68 9.08 -0.46 4.58
CA LEU A 68 8.13 -0.04 3.57
C LEU A 68 8.78 0.43 2.26
N PRO A 69 9.91 1.17 2.23
CA PRO A 69 10.55 1.58 0.98
C PRO A 69 10.97 0.39 0.10
N GLU A 70 11.55 -0.65 0.71
CA GLU A 70 11.96 -1.87 0.00
C GLU A 70 10.73 -2.63 -0.51
N VAL A 71 9.73 -2.83 0.35
CA VAL A 71 8.48 -3.51 -0.02
C VAL A 71 7.76 -2.79 -1.15
N LEU A 72 7.63 -1.46 -1.08
CA LEU A 72 7.00 -0.67 -2.15
C LEU A 72 7.83 -0.71 -3.43
N GLY A 73 9.15 -0.66 -3.34
CA GLY A 73 10.05 -0.80 -4.49
C GLY A 73 9.79 -2.09 -5.24
N ASN A 74 9.75 -3.22 -4.52
CA ASN A 74 9.48 -4.54 -5.11
C ASN A 74 8.08 -4.59 -5.74
N ILE A 75 7.05 -4.08 -5.05
CA ILE A 75 5.69 -4.01 -5.59
C ILE A 75 5.66 -3.21 -6.91
N LEU A 76 6.33 -2.06 -6.95
CA LEU A 76 6.38 -1.21 -8.14
C LEU A 76 7.09 -1.89 -9.32
N ILE A 77 8.17 -2.61 -9.08
CA ILE A 77 8.91 -3.36 -10.10
C ILE A 77 8.04 -4.51 -10.64
N GLU A 78 7.53 -5.35 -9.74
CA GLU A 78 6.82 -6.58 -10.10
C GLU A 78 5.45 -6.33 -10.75
N ASN A 79 4.73 -5.29 -10.31
CA ASN A 79 3.32 -5.10 -10.66
C ASN A 79 3.06 -3.89 -11.56
N PHE A 80 4.00 -2.94 -11.61
CA PHE A 80 3.81 -1.66 -12.31
C PHE A 80 4.92 -1.34 -13.31
N GLY A 81 5.90 -2.23 -13.49
CA GLY A 81 6.95 -2.09 -14.50
C GLY A 81 7.98 -1.00 -14.17
N ALA A 82 8.14 -0.67 -12.89
CA ALA A 82 9.26 0.18 -12.46
C ALA A 82 10.60 -0.53 -12.70
N LYS A 83 11.68 0.25 -12.83
CA LYS A 83 13.04 -0.28 -12.93
C LYS A 83 13.78 -0.02 -11.62
N SER A 84 14.57 -0.99 -11.18
CA SER A 84 15.50 -0.79 -10.07
C SER A 84 16.53 0.26 -10.47
N HIS A 85 16.78 1.22 -9.59
CA HIS A 85 17.89 2.17 -9.71
C HIS A 85 19.11 1.68 -8.94
#